data_AF-A0AA51TZY2-F1
#
_entry.id   AF-A0AA51TZY2-F1
#
_cell.length_a   1.000
_cell.length_b   1.000
_cell.length_c   1.000
_cell.angle_alpha   90.00
_cell.angle_beta   90.00
_cell.angle_gamma   90.00
#
_symmetry.space_group_name_H-M   'P 1'
#
loop_
_entity.id
_entity.type
_entity.pdbx_description
1 polymer ?
#
loop_
_entity_poly.entity_id
_entity_poly.type
_entity_poly.pdbx_seq_one_letter_code
_entity_poly.pdbx_strand_id
1 'polypeptide(L)'
;MITVFKFVHIATISIWAAGLICLPFLFAQRKDVGHEAALHRLHAMVRFLYVVILSPTAFVAIGSGTVLVFLRSTFEPWFGLKLFFVGIMVLIHLLSGLLVLSLFDESARYSRLRYIAFTGGTLAVVSAILAVVLAKPEFDTNRLTPDWLAPGQLSEIAGGILGWDLQ
;
A
#
# COMPACT_ATOMS: atom_id res chain seq x y z
N MET A 1 -7.23 26.09 3.01
CA MET A 1 -5.92 25.42 3.17
C MET A 1 -6.02 23.89 3.16
N ILE A 2 -6.91 23.26 3.94
CA ILE A 2 -7.07 21.79 3.98
C ILE A 2 -7.44 21.15 2.63
N THR A 3 -8.25 21.83 1.80
CA THR A 3 -8.70 21.32 0.49
C THR A 3 -7.54 21.06 -0.47
N VAL A 4 -6.50 21.89 -0.47
CA VAL A 4 -5.33 21.72 -1.33
C VAL A 4 -4.54 20.47 -0.93
N PHE A 5 -4.33 20.26 0.38
CA PHE A 5 -3.67 19.05 0.88
C PHE A 5 -4.45 17.78 0.52
N LYS A 6 -5.78 17.82 0.65
CA LYS A 6 -6.65 16.70 0.22
C LYS A 6 -6.52 16.43 -1.27
N PHE A 7 -6.52 17.48 -2.09
CA PHE A 7 -6.38 17.34 -3.54
C PHE A 7 -5.02 16.75 -3.91
N VAL A 8 -3.93 17.28 -3.37
CA VAL A 8 -2.57 16.78 -3.60
C VAL A 8 -2.44 15.32 -3.15
N HIS A 9 -2.99 14.97 -1.99
CA HIS A 9 -2.98 13.61 -1.48
C HIS A 9 -3.73 12.63 -2.38
N ILE A 10 -4.95 12.99 -2.81
CA ILE A 10 -5.74 12.14 -3.71
C ILE A 10 -5.04 12.00 -5.05
N ALA A 11 -4.54 13.10 -5.64
CA ALA A 11 -3.83 13.07 -6.91
C ALA A 11 -2.57 12.19 -6.85
N THR A 12 -1.79 12.30 -5.77
CA THR A 12 -0.58 11.48 -5.59
C THR A 12 -0.91 10.01 -5.34
N ILE A 13 -1.92 9.69 -4.53
CA ILE A 13 -2.40 8.31 -4.41
C ILE A 13 -2.86 7.75 -5.76
N SER A 14 -3.61 8.52 -6.55
CA SER A 14 -4.09 8.08 -7.87
C SER A 14 -2.94 7.80 -8.84
N ILE A 15 -1.94 8.68 -8.92
CA ILE A 15 -0.76 8.48 -9.77
C ILE A 15 0.04 7.27 -9.29
N TRP A 16 0.23 7.12 -7.97
CA TRP A 16 0.97 6.01 -7.39
C TRP A 16 0.28 4.66 -7.67
N ALA A 17 -1.05 4.59 -7.45
CA ALA A 17 -1.84 3.40 -7.75
C ALA A 17 -1.83 3.06 -9.25
N ALA A 18 -2.02 4.06 -10.12
CA ALA A 18 -1.99 3.85 -11.57
C ALA A 18 -0.64 3.33 -12.05
N GLY A 19 0.47 3.89 -11.56
CA GLY A 19 1.79 3.42 -11.94
C GLY A 19 2.08 2.00 -11.44
N LEU A 20 1.62 1.63 -10.23
CA LEU A 20 1.75 0.26 -9.71
C LEU A 20 0.97 -0.74 -10.57
N ILE A 21 -0.22 -0.38 -11.06
CA ILE A 21 -1.01 -1.19 -11.99
C ILE A 21 -0.34 -1.30 -13.36
N CYS A 22 0.34 -0.25 -13.82
CA CYS A 22 0.99 -0.22 -15.14
C CYS A 22 2.23 -1.13 -15.22
N LEU A 23 3.03 -1.22 -14.15
CA LEU A 23 4.24 -2.04 -14.10
C LEU A 23 4.07 -3.51 -14.54
N PRO A 24 3.10 -4.29 -14.01
CA PRO A 24 2.91 -5.66 -14.43
C PRO A 24 2.54 -5.77 -15.91
N PHE A 25 1.75 -4.83 -16.44
CA PHE A 25 1.43 -4.81 -17.88
C PHE A 25 2.69 -4.63 -18.74
N LEU A 26 3.63 -3.77 -18.32
CA LEU A 26 4.92 -3.62 -18.97
C LEU A 26 5.78 -4.90 -18.86
N PHE A 27 5.71 -5.63 -17.74
CA PHE A 27 6.39 -6.92 -17.59
C PHE A 27 5.80 -8.02 -18.48
N ALA A 28 4.48 -8.00 -18.75
CA ALA A 28 3.87 -8.92 -19.71
C ALA A 28 4.40 -8.71 -21.13
N GLN A 29 4.54 -7.45 -21.58
CA GLN A 29 5.04 -7.13 -22.92
C GLN A 29 6.45 -7.67 -23.18
N ARG A 30 7.27 -7.87 -22.13
CA ARG A 30 8.61 -8.46 -22.27
C ARG A 30 8.60 -9.81 -23.00
N LYS A 31 7.54 -10.62 -22.84
CA LYS A 31 7.46 -11.96 -23.44
C LYS A 31 7.27 -11.92 -24.96
N ASP A 32 6.73 -10.82 -25.48
CA ASP A 32 6.40 -10.68 -26.90
C ASP A 32 7.50 -9.93 -27.68
N VAL A 33 8.51 -9.40 -26.98
CA VAL A 33 9.60 -8.63 -27.58
C VAL A 33 10.78 -9.56 -27.90
N GLY A 34 10.89 -9.98 -29.16
CA GLY A 34 11.93 -10.91 -29.62
C GLY A 34 13.33 -10.31 -29.88
N HIS A 35 13.52 -9.00 -29.69
CA HIS A 35 14.80 -8.32 -29.99
C HIS A 35 15.44 -7.71 -28.73
N GLU A 36 16.73 -7.97 -28.50
CA GLU A 36 17.50 -7.49 -27.33
C GLU A 36 17.47 -5.96 -27.17
N ALA A 37 17.59 -5.21 -28.26
CA ALA A 37 17.54 -3.74 -28.23
C ALA A 37 16.20 -3.19 -27.71
N ALA A 38 15.09 -3.88 -28.02
CA ALA A 38 13.77 -3.49 -27.56
C ALA A 38 13.55 -3.88 -26.08
N LEU A 39 14.13 -4.99 -25.62
CA LEU A 39 14.17 -5.35 -24.20
C LEU A 39 14.91 -4.29 -23.36
N HIS A 40 16.07 -3.82 -23.84
CA HIS A 40 16.84 -2.79 -23.16
C HIS A 40 16.05 -1.47 -23.02
N ARG A 41 15.30 -1.08 -24.07
CA ARG A 41 14.45 0.12 -24.04
C ARG A 41 13.28 -0.02 -23.06
N LEU A 42 12.62 -1.18 -23.04
CA LEU A 42 11.56 -1.48 -22.08
C LEU A 42 12.09 -1.41 -20.64
N HIS A 43 13.30 -1.94 -20.40
CA HIS A 43 13.96 -1.90 -19.10
C HIS A 43 14.26 -0.48 -18.64
N ALA A 44 14.83 0.36 -19.51
CA ALA A 44 15.10 1.76 -19.21
C ALA A 44 13.81 2.51 -18.87
N MET A 45 12.73 2.27 -19.62
CA MET A 45 11.42 2.89 -19.39
C MET A 45 10.82 2.47 -18.04
N VAL A 46 10.84 1.18 -17.71
CA VAL A 46 10.33 0.65 -16.43
C VAL A 46 11.12 1.23 -15.25
N ARG A 47 12.46 1.25 -15.33
CA ARG A 47 13.30 1.82 -14.27
C ARG A 47 13.05 3.31 -14.10
N PHE A 48 12.91 4.05 -15.20
CA PHE A 48 12.57 5.46 -15.17
C PHE A 48 11.21 5.70 -14.51
N LEU A 49 10.16 5.01 -14.96
CA LEU A 49 8.82 5.11 -14.38
C LEU A 49 8.83 4.79 -12.88
N TYR A 50 9.56 3.75 -12.48
CA TYR A 50 9.65 3.33 -11.09
C TYR A 50 10.37 4.37 -10.21
N VAL A 51 11.60 4.73 -10.56
CA VAL A 51 12.46 5.56 -9.70
C VAL A 51 12.08 7.04 -9.77
N VAL A 52 11.75 7.54 -10.96
CA VAL A 52 11.58 8.99 -11.20
C VAL A 52 10.14 9.44 -10.97
N ILE A 53 9.15 8.57 -11.16
CA ILE A 53 7.74 8.95 -11.05
C ILE A 53 7.11 8.29 -9.83
N LEU A 54 7.15 6.96 -9.77
CA LEU A 54 6.42 6.18 -8.76
C LEU A 54 6.95 6.41 -7.34
N SER A 55 8.26 6.27 -7.12
CA SER A 55 8.86 6.45 -5.80
C SER A 55 8.62 7.86 -5.21
N PRO A 56 8.88 8.99 -5.89
CA PRO A 56 8.59 10.30 -5.32
C PRO A 56 7.09 10.51 -5.08
N THR A 57 6.23 10.02 -5.98
CA THR A 57 4.79 10.10 -5.78
C THR A 57 4.36 9.34 -4.52
N ALA A 58 4.94 8.17 -4.25
CA ALA A 58 4.67 7.40 -3.02
C ALA A 58 5.06 8.21 -1.76
N PHE A 59 6.24 8.83 -1.75
CA PHE A 59 6.67 9.68 -0.63
C PHE A 59 5.73 10.86 -0.40
N VAL A 60 5.31 11.55 -1.47
CA VAL A 60 4.37 12.67 -1.35
C VAL A 60 2.99 12.20 -0.89
N ALA A 61 2.50 11.06 -1.37
CA ALA A 61 1.24 10.48 -0.94
C ALA A 61 1.23 10.15 0.55
N ILE A 62 2.29 9.51 1.05
CA ILE A 62 2.44 9.17 2.47
C ILE A 62 2.57 10.45 3.30
N GLY A 63 3.47 11.36 2.93
CA GLY A 63 3.71 12.59 3.67
C GLY A 63 2.47 13.49 3.75
N SER A 64 1.78 13.70 2.63
CA SER A 64 0.52 14.45 2.59
C SER A 64 -0.59 13.76 3.39
N GLY A 65 -0.63 12.42 3.36
CA GLY A 65 -1.55 11.61 4.16
C GLY A 65 -1.32 11.80 5.65
N THR A 66 -0.06 11.68 6.10
CA THR A 66 0.37 11.89 7.49
C THR A 66 0.00 13.29 7.97
N VAL A 67 0.27 14.33 7.18
CA VAL A 67 -0.11 15.72 7.52
C VAL A 67 -1.63 15.83 7.69
N LEU A 68 -2.43 15.23 6.81
CA LEU A 68 -3.89 15.22 6.90
C LEU A 68 -4.41 14.54 8.18
N VAL A 69 -3.68 13.57 8.74
CA VAL A 69 -4.02 12.93 10.03
C VAL A 69 -3.96 13.97 11.15
N PHE A 70 -2.82 14.66 11.26
CA PHE A 70 -2.60 15.63 12.32
C PHE A 70 -3.55 16.83 12.21
N LEU A 71 -3.97 17.21 11.00
CA LEU A 71 -4.92 18.30 10.80
C LEU A 71 -6.37 17.94 11.15
N ARG A 72 -6.74 16.66 11.23
CA ARG A 72 -8.13 16.25 11.47
C ARG A 72 -8.42 15.85 12.93
N SER A 73 -7.39 15.50 13.72
CA SER A 73 -7.48 15.15 15.15
C SER A 73 -8.58 14.14 15.55
N THR A 74 -9.08 13.34 14.61
CA THR A 74 -10.10 12.31 14.87
C THR A 74 -9.55 10.95 14.44
N PHE A 75 -9.18 10.13 15.42
CA PHE A 75 -8.65 8.79 15.22
C PHE A 75 -9.79 7.76 15.32
N GLU A 76 -10.66 7.76 14.31
CA GLU A 76 -11.68 6.73 14.20
C GLU A 76 -11.07 5.39 13.73
N PRO A 77 -11.63 4.24 14.09
CA PRO A 77 -11.21 2.92 13.60
C PRO A 77 -11.15 2.85 12.06
N TRP A 78 -12.09 3.54 11.40
CA TRP A 78 -12.14 3.76 9.96
C TRP A 78 -10.85 4.36 9.38
N PHE A 79 -10.20 5.24 10.14
CA PHE A 79 -8.94 5.86 9.76
C PHE A 79 -7.77 4.85 9.84
N GLY A 80 -7.75 3.99 10.86
CA GLY A 80 -6.78 2.88 10.96
C GLY A 80 -6.82 1.94 9.76
N LEU A 81 -8.02 1.63 9.26
CA LEU A 81 -8.18 0.79 8.07
C LEU A 81 -7.57 1.45 6.82
N LYS A 82 -7.73 2.76 6.64
CA LYS A 82 -7.10 3.49 5.52
C LYS A 82 -5.57 3.37 5.57
N LEU A 83 -4.99 3.53 6.76
CA LEU A 83 -3.55 3.37 6.95
C LEU A 83 -3.08 1.94 6.67
N PHE A 84 -3.84 0.94 7.08
CA PHE A 84 -3.54 -0.46 6.78
C PHE A 84 -3.43 -0.71 5.28
N PHE A 85 -4.40 -0.23 4.49
CA PHE A 85 -4.35 -0.36 3.03
C PHE A 85 -3.18 0.41 2.40
N VAL A 86 -2.88 1.62 2.88
CA VAL A 86 -1.69 2.36 2.44
C VAL A 86 -0.43 1.57 2.76
N GLY A 87 -0.34 0.93 3.93
CA GLY A 87 0.75 0.04 4.32
C GLY A 87 0.93 -1.14 3.37
N ILE A 88 -0.17 -1.80 2.98
CA ILE A 88 -0.12 -2.86 1.95
C ILE A 88 0.36 -2.29 0.61
N MET A 89 -0.08 -1.09 0.22
CA MET A 89 0.35 -0.45 -1.03
C MET A 89 1.85 -0.12 -1.02
N VAL A 90 2.41 0.29 0.14
CA VAL A 90 3.85 0.42 0.36
C VAL A 90 4.56 -0.92 0.18
N LEU A 91 4.04 -2.00 0.77
CA LEU A 91 4.64 -3.33 0.64
C LEU A 91 4.68 -3.78 -0.82
N ILE A 92 3.60 -3.58 -1.57
CA ILE A 92 3.57 -3.85 -3.01
C ILE A 92 4.57 -2.97 -3.75
N HIS A 93 4.70 -1.69 -3.40
CA HIS A 93 5.71 -0.83 -4.02
C HIS A 93 7.13 -1.36 -3.79
N LEU A 94 7.47 -1.76 -2.57
CA LEU A 94 8.79 -2.33 -2.24
C LEU A 94 9.05 -3.64 -3.00
N LEU A 95 8.07 -4.56 -2.99
CA LEU A 95 8.14 -5.80 -3.76
C LEU A 95 8.28 -5.52 -5.27
N SER A 96 7.58 -4.51 -5.80
CA SER A 96 7.72 -4.09 -7.21
C SER A 96 9.16 -3.66 -7.50
N GLY A 97 9.81 -2.93 -6.58
CA GLY A 97 11.21 -2.52 -6.72
C GLY A 97 12.17 -3.70 -6.73
N LEU A 98 11.93 -4.70 -5.85
CA LEU A 98 12.66 -5.96 -5.86
C LEU A 98 12.47 -6.72 -7.17
N LEU A 99 11.24 -6.74 -7.72
CA LEU A 99 10.94 -7.34 -9.02
C LEU A 99 11.70 -6.64 -10.15
N VAL A 100 11.70 -5.30 -10.18
CA VAL A 100 12.46 -4.51 -11.16
C VAL A 100 13.95 -4.84 -11.09
N LEU A 101 14.51 -5.00 -9.88
CA LEU A 101 15.92 -5.38 -9.68
C LEU A 101 16.20 -6.83 -10.13
N SER A 102 15.32 -7.79 -9.79
CA SER A 102 15.50 -9.20 -10.14
C SER A 102 15.20 -9.52 -11.61
N LEU A 103 14.60 -8.59 -12.36
CA LEU A 103 14.36 -8.74 -13.80
C LEU A 103 15.65 -8.81 -14.63
N PHE A 104 16.79 -8.41 -14.04
CA PHE A 104 18.10 -8.33 -14.67
C PHE A 104 19.01 -9.52 -14.35
N ASP A 105 18.55 -10.48 -13.55
CA ASP A 105 19.33 -11.66 -13.22
C ASP A 105 19.08 -12.75 -14.27
N GLU A 106 20.05 -12.99 -15.17
CA GLU A 106 19.98 -13.98 -16.26
C GLU A 106 19.70 -15.42 -15.76
N SER A 107 20.00 -15.69 -14.50
CA SER A 107 19.81 -16.99 -13.84
C SER A 107 18.40 -17.19 -13.25
N ALA A 108 17.62 -16.12 -13.08
CA ALA A 108 16.34 -16.18 -12.41
C ALA A 108 15.25 -16.66 -13.38
N ARG A 109 14.93 -17.96 -13.35
CA ARG A 109 13.70 -18.51 -13.94
C ARG A 109 12.50 -17.82 -13.29
N TYR A 110 12.02 -16.74 -13.90
CA TYR A 110 10.86 -16.00 -13.42
C TYR A 110 9.62 -16.88 -13.54
N SER A 111 9.23 -17.51 -12.43
CA SER A 111 8.05 -18.36 -12.40
C SER A 111 6.82 -17.52 -12.76
N ARG A 112 6.08 -17.96 -13.78
CA ARG A 112 4.83 -17.34 -14.25
C ARG A 112 3.85 -17.10 -13.08
N LEU A 113 3.91 -17.94 -12.05
CA LEU A 113 3.14 -17.81 -10.80
C LEU A 113 3.48 -16.52 -10.03
N ARG A 114 4.76 -16.17 -9.87
CA ARG A 114 5.17 -14.94 -9.14
C ARG A 114 4.65 -13.70 -9.85
N TYR A 115 4.73 -13.68 -11.18
CA TYR A 115 4.17 -12.59 -11.99
C TYR A 115 2.65 -12.45 -11.82
N ILE A 116 1.91 -13.56 -11.89
CA ILE A 116 0.44 -13.56 -11.72
C ILE A 116 0.07 -13.16 -10.29
N ALA A 117 0.73 -13.70 -9.28
CA ALA A 117 0.48 -13.37 -7.88
C ALA A 117 0.75 -11.89 -7.59
N PHE A 118 1.79 -11.32 -8.20
CA PHE A 118 2.13 -9.92 -8.04
C PHE A 118 1.13 -8.97 -8.71
N THR A 119 0.78 -9.30 -9.96
CA THR A 119 -0.22 -8.55 -10.74
C THR A 119 -1.59 -8.62 -10.08
N GLY A 120 -2.02 -9.83 -9.72
CA GLY A 120 -3.28 -10.10 -9.04
C GLY A 120 -3.34 -9.45 -7.67
N GLY A 121 -2.25 -9.52 -6.89
CA GLY A 121 -2.15 -8.86 -5.58
C GLY A 121 -2.25 -7.34 -5.69
N THR A 122 -1.56 -6.74 -6.66
CA THR A 122 -1.65 -5.28 -6.91
C THR A 122 -3.07 -4.87 -7.28
N LEU A 123 -3.70 -5.59 -8.21
CA LEU A 123 -5.06 -5.29 -8.65
C LEU A 123 -6.07 -5.49 -7.52
N ALA A 124 -5.93 -6.57 -6.74
CA ALA A 124 -6.78 -6.86 -5.60
C ALA A 124 -6.67 -5.77 -4.53
N VAL A 125 -5.46 -5.30 -4.22
CA VAL A 125 -5.25 -4.27 -3.20
C VAL A 125 -5.79 -2.91 -3.65
N VAL A 126 -5.58 -2.52 -4.91
CA VAL A 126 -6.19 -1.28 -5.44
C VAL A 126 -7.72 -1.40 -5.43
N SER A 127 -8.27 -2.55 -5.83
CA SER A 127 -9.72 -2.78 -5.80
C SER A 127 -10.27 -2.75 -4.38
N ALA A 128 -9.55 -3.32 -3.41
CA ALA A 128 -9.91 -3.28 -2.01
C ALA A 128 -9.83 -1.86 -1.44
N ILE A 129 -8.82 -1.06 -1.79
CA ILE A 129 -8.73 0.36 -1.44
C ILE A 129 -9.96 1.11 -1.93
N LEU A 130 -10.32 0.95 -3.21
CA LEU A 130 -11.48 1.59 -3.80
C LEU A 130 -12.78 1.14 -3.14
N ALA A 131 -12.93 -0.16 -2.91
CA ALA A 131 -14.09 -0.74 -2.25
C ALA A 131 -14.25 -0.20 -0.82
N VAL A 132 -13.17 -0.13 -0.05
CA VAL A 132 -13.16 0.46 1.29
C VAL A 132 -13.55 1.92 1.18
N VAL A 133 -12.77 2.74 0.47
CA VAL A 133 -13.02 4.19 0.34
C VAL A 133 -14.47 4.49 -0.07
N LEU A 134 -15.05 3.72 -1.00
CA LEU A 134 -16.41 3.90 -1.49
C LEU A 134 -17.48 3.40 -0.52
N ALA A 135 -17.29 2.23 0.10
CA ALA A 135 -18.30 1.61 0.96
C ALA A 135 -18.52 2.39 2.26
N LYS A 136 -17.55 3.21 2.69
CA LYS A 136 -17.52 3.91 3.99
C LYS A 136 -18.26 3.10 5.07
N PRO A 137 -17.89 1.82 5.30
CA PRO A 137 -18.54 0.99 6.29
C PRO A 137 -18.52 1.72 7.62
N GLU A 138 -19.70 1.91 8.18
CA GLU A 138 -19.87 2.30 9.57
C GLU A 138 -19.40 1.11 10.41
N PHE A 139 -18.09 1.02 10.64
CA PHE A 139 -17.54 0.05 11.57
C PHE A 139 -17.92 0.52 12.96
N ASP A 140 -19.00 -0.04 13.48
CA ASP A 140 -19.36 0.06 14.89
C ASP A 140 -18.35 -0.77 15.69
N THR A 141 -17.28 -0.11 16.17
CA THR A 141 -16.16 -0.80 16.83
C THR A 141 -16.56 -1.58 18.07
N ASN A 142 -17.67 -1.21 18.71
CA ASN A 142 -18.24 -1.93 19.84
C ASN A 142 -18.60 -3.38 19.52
N ARG A 143 -18.73 -3.73 18.23
CA ARG A 143 -19.10 -5.08 17.78
C ARG A 143 -17.89 -5.94 17.38
N LEU A 144 -16.70 -5.33 17.21
CA LEU A 144 -15.49 -5.97 16.69
C LEU A 144 -14.31 -5.93 17.65
N THR A 145 -14.35 -5.13 18.72
CA THR A 145 -13.40 -5.22 19.82
C THR A 145 -13.85 -6.34 20.77
N PRO A 146 -13.18 -7.50 20.79
CA PRO A 146 -13.40 -8.46 21.87
C PRO A 146 -13.03 -7.80 23.19
N ASP A 147 -13.77 -8.12 24.25
CA ASP A 147 -13.75 -7.39 25.53
C ASP A 147 -12.33 -7.12 26.07
N TRP A 148 -11.39 -8.04 25.85
CA TRP A 148 -9.98 -7.95 26.29
C TRP A 148 -9.14 -6.84 25.63
N LEU A 149 -9.60 -6.22 24.54
CA LEU A 149 -8.98 -5.04 23.91
C LEU A 149 -9.66 -3.72 24.33
N ALA A 150 -10.66 -3.77 25.20
CA ALA A 150 -11.26 -2.56 25.74
C ALA A 150 -10.21 -1.75 26.55
N PRO A 151 -10.21 -0.41 26.45
CA PRO A 151 -9.30 0.41 27.22
C PRO A 151 -9.50 0.13 28.73
N GLY A 152 -8.45 -0.38 29.40
CA GLY A 152 -8.48 -0.72 30.84
C GLY A 152 -8.47 -2.21 31.18
N GLN A 153 -8.94 -3.09 30.29
CA GLN A 153 -9.03 -4.53 30.61
C GLN A 153 -7.67 -5.23 30.70
N LEU A 154 -6.68 -4.78 29.93
CA LEU A 154 -5.30 -5.28 30.06
C LEU A 154 -4.68 -4.93 31.42
N SER A 155 -5.05 -3.78 32.01
CA SER A 155 -4.62 -3.39 33.35
C SER A 155 -5.27 -4.25 34.43
N GLU A 156 -6.55 -4.61 34.23
CA GLU A 156 -7.32 -5.43 35.16
C GLU A 156 -6.86 -6.90 35.14
N ILE A 157 -6.59 -7.45 33.95
CA ILE A 157 -6.00 -8.78 33.76
C ILE A 157 -4.57 -8.82 34.33
N ALA A 158 -3.75 -7.80 34.04
CA ALA A 158 -2.41 -7.71 34.61
C ALA A 158 -2.44 -7.55 36.13
N GLY A 159 -3.37 -6.77 36.68
CA GLY A 159 -3.58 -6.61 38.13
C GLY A 159 -3.99 -7.92 38.80
N GLY A 160 -4.91 -8.68 38.20
CA GLY A 160 -5.33 -9.99 38.68
C GLY A 160 -4.23 -11.07 38.61
N ILE A 161 -3.30 -10.97 37.66
CA ILE A 161 -2.16 -11.90 37.54
C ILE A 161 -0.99 -11.52 38.46
N LEU A 162 -0.70 -10.22 38.63
CA LEU A 162 0.40 -9.74 39.49
C LEU A 162 0.00 -9.50 40.95
N GLY A 163 -1.29 -9.56 41.29
CA GLY A 163 -1.78 -9.29 42.65
C GLY A 163 -1.59 -7.84 43.11
N TRP A 164 -1.48 -6.90 42.16
CA TRP A 164 -1.33 -5.47 42.44
C TRP A 164 -2.71 -4.81 42.41
N ASP A 165 -3.41 -4.82 43.54
CA ASP A 165 -4.58 -3.95 43.77
C ASP A 165 -4.07 -2.52 44.03
N LEU A 166 -4.10 -1.67 43.00
CA LEU A 166 -3.93 -0.23 43.17
C LEU A 166 -5.31 0.38 43.43
N GLN A 167 -5.67 0.46 44.72
CA GLN A 167 -6.69 1.39 45.21
C GLN A 167 -6.22 2.85 45.08
#